data_AF-A0A4Q0ZHG2-F1
#
_entry.id   AF-A0A4Q0ZHG2-F1
#
_cell.length_a   1.000
_cell.length_b   1.000
_cell.length_c   1.000
_cell.angle_alpha   90.00
_cell.angle_beta   90.00
_cell.angle_gamma   90.00
#
_symmetry.space_group_name_H-M   'P 1'
#
loop_
_entity.id
_entity.type
_entity.pdbx_description
1 polymer ?
#
loop_
_entity_poly.entity_id
_entity_poly.type
_entity_poly.pdbx_seq_one_letter_code
_entity_poly.pdbx_strand_id
1 'polypeptide(L)'
;MKKAFSLIELIIIISIILVVTYLVVPSFNFKNKSNITKYNIENIKEQLLKNYDYNDFIELICLKNRGYCLLNIDGNFKENKINLFKNNPDIEVYNYKFQKIYYESFNNKTYFNEEVNYILKISKSKSSDNIIALNDKEFFVFNSLYQKPKKYLSLQKIKKKFENNKNRLLNAI
;
A
#
# COMPACT_ATOMS: atom_id res chain seq x y z
N MET A 1 -35.47 53.14 14.31
CA MET A 1 -34.32 53.63 13.53
C MET A 1 -33.48 52.42 13.10
N LYS A 2 -33.36 52.14 11.81
CA LYS A 2 -32.45 51.10 11.29
C LYS A 2 -31.04 51.69 11.32
N LYS A 3 -30.17 51.20 12.19
CA LYS A 3 -28.75 51.62 12.22
C LYS A 3 -28.07 50.98 11.02
N ALA A 4 -27.66 51.80 10.06
CA ALA A 4 -26.82 51.35 8.96
C ALA A 4 -25.42 51.09 9.50
N PHE A 5 -24.85 49.93 9.16
CA PHE A 5 -23.46 49.61 9.46
C PHE A 5 -22.54 50.65 8.82
N SER A 6 -21.52 51.10 9.55
CA SER A 6 -20.50 51.97 8.97
C SER A 6 -19.65 51.17 7.97
N LEU A 7 -19.17 51.84 6.92
CA LEU A 7 -18.38 51.22 5.87
C LEU A 7 -17.09 50.59 6.43
N ILE A 8 -16.50 51.22 7.45
CA ILE A 8 -15.32 50.68 8.14
C ILE A 8 -15.64 49.42 8.95
N GLU A 9 -16.82 49.39 9.57
CA GLU A 9 -17.28 48.29 10.41
C GLU A 9 -17.56 47.05 9.56
N LEU A 10 -18.07 47.25 8.34
CA LEU A 10 -18.24 46.20 7.34
C LEU A 10 -16.89 45.59 6.90
N ILE A 11 -15.88 46.42 6.65
CA ILE A 11 -14.53 45.95 6.24
C ILE A 11 -13.89 45.10 7.34
N ILE A 12 -14.03 45.52 8.60
CA ILE A 12 -13.49 44.79 9.75
C ILE A 12 -14.17 43.41 9.86
N ILE A 13 -15.49 43.35 9.72
CA ILE A 13 -16.25 42.09 9.79
C ILE A 13 -15.81 41.13 8.68
N ILE A 14 -15.68 41.61 7.43
CA ILE A 14 -15.25 40.77 6.30
C ILE A 14 -13.83 40.23 6.53
N SER A 15 -12.93 41.06 7.04
CA SER A 15 -11.54 40.67 7.33
C SER A 15 -11.48 39.59 8.40
N ILE A 16 -12.28 39.72 9.46
CA ILE A 16 -12.36 38.71 10.53
C ILE A 16 -12.93 37.39 9.98
N ILE A 17 -13.97 37.43 9.15
CA ILE A 17 -14.55 36.22 8.54
C ILE A 17 -13.51 35.52 7.65
N LEU A 18 -12.70 36.25 6.87
CA LEU A 18 -11.65 35.66 6.03
C LEU A 18 -10.54 35.01 6.86
N VAL A 19 -10.09 35.66 7.93
CA VAL A 19 -9.05 35.11 8.81
C VAL A 19 -9.56 33.89 9.58
N VAL A 20 -10.78 33.97 10.11
CA VAL A 20 -11.41 32.86 10.83
C VAL A 20 -11.68 31.70 9.88
N THR A 21 -12.18 31.93 8.67
CA THR A 21 -12.38 30.83 7.69
C THR A 21 -11.05 30.22 7.26
N TYR A 22 -9.98 31.02 7.09
CA TYR A 22 -8.64 30.49 6.80
C TYR A 22 -8.07 29.64 7.94
N LEU A 23 -8.30 30.03 9.20
CA LEU A 23 -7.80 29.32 10.39
C LEU A 23 -8.68 28.13 10.81
N VAL A 24 -9.99 28.20 10.56
CA VAL A 24 -11.00 27.21 10.98
C VAL A 24 -11.25 26.16 9.90
N VAL A 25 -10.80 26.33 8.65
CA VAL A 25 -10.62 25.19 7.75
C VAL A 25 -9.41 24.41 8.28
N PRO A 26 -9.60 23.32 9.03
CA PRO A 26 -8.49 22.40 9.25
C PRO A 26 -8.10 21.94 7.85
N SER A 27 -6.87 21.49 7.66
CA SER A 27 -6.52 20.63 6.54
C SER A 27 -7.34 19.33 6.64
N PHE A 28 -8.63 19.42 6.37
CA PHE A 28 -9.54 18.32 6.20
C PHE A 28 -9.12 17.69 4.88
N ASN A 29 -8.09 16.86 4.96
CA ASN A 29 -8.00 15.66 4.17
C ASN A 29 -9.18 14.76 4.58
N PHE A 30 -10.40 15.19 4.25
CA PHE A 30 -11.54 14.32 4.09
C PHE A 30 -11.25 13.47 2.85
N LYS A 31 -10.30 12.55 2.98
CA LYS A 31 -10.36 11.29 2.26
C LYS A 31 -11.58 10.59 2.82
N ASN A 32 -12.74 10.89 2.23
CA ASN A 32 -13.95 10.12 2.42
C ASN A 32 -13.58 8.64 2.29
N LYS A 33 -13.55 7.98 3.44
CA LYS A 33 -13.23 6.56 3.60
C LYS A 33 -14.51 5.79 3.30
N SER A 34 -15.00 5.86 2.06
CA SER A 34 -16.20 5.11 1.65
C SER A 34 -16.29 4.81 0.16
N ASN A 35 -15.18 4.87 -0.58
CA ASN A 35 -15.02 3.95 -1.69
C ASN A 35 -14.21 2.77 -1.15
N ILE A 36 -14.89 1.74 -0.65
CA ILE A 36 -14.29 0.41 -0.44
C ILE A 36 -13.95 -0.11 -1.84
N THR A 37 -12.89 0.44 -2.42
CA THR A 37 -12.19 -0.18 -3.53
C THR A 37 -11.66 -1.47 -2.94
N LYS A 38 -12.34 -2.56 -3.30
CA LYS A 38 -12.00 -3.90 -2.82
C LYS A 38 -10.52 -4.13 -3.09
N TYR A 39 -9.75 -4.32 -2.03
CA TYR A 39 -8.35 -4.65 -2.15
C TYR A 39 -8.21 -5.96 -2.93
N ASN A 40 -7.30 -5.99 -3.89
CA ASN A 40 -6.91 -7.17 -4.63
C ASN A 40 -5.42 -7.11 -4.96
N ILE A 41 -4.81 -8.22 -5.33
CA ILE A 41 -3.36 -8.26 -5.61
C ILE A 41 -2.93 -7.25 -6.69
N GLU A 42 -3.80 -6.94 -7.65
CA GLU A 42 -3.50 -6.05 -8.79
C GLU A 42 -3.55 -4.56 -8.42
N ASN A 43 -4.26 -4.20 -7.36
CA ASN A 43 -4.42 -2.81 -6.91
C ASN A 43 -3.83 -2.56 -5.52
N ILE A 44 -3.39 -3.59 -4.79
CA ILE A 44 -3.02 -3.46 -3.38
C ILE A 44 -1.92 -2.43 -3.17
N LYS A 45 -0.93 -2.42 -4.05
CA LYS A 45 0.17 -1.45 -3.95
C LYS A 45 -0.33 -0.01 -4.07
N GLU A 46 -1.11 0.27 -5.11
CA GLU A 46 -1.69 1.60 -5.33
C GLU A 46 -2.56 2.02 -4.14
N GLN A 47 -3.39 1.10 -3.64
CA GLN A 47 -4.29 1.36 -2.52
C GLN A 47 -3.52 1.63 -1.23
N LEU A 48 -2.48 0.86 -0.92
CA LEU A 48 -1.64 1.10 0.26
C LEU A 48 -0.94 2.46 0.19
N LEU A 49 -0.33 2.77 -0.96
CA LEU A 49 0.36 4.05 -1.18
C LEU A 49 -0.59 5.25 -1.15
N LYS A 50 -1.84 5.07 -1.55
CA LYS A 50 -2.85 6.14 -1.55
C LYS A 50 -3.47 6.32 -0.17
N ASN A 51 -3.72 5.25 0.58
CA ASN A 51 -4.57 5.31 1.77
C ASN A 51 -3.79 5.48 3.08
N TYR A 52 -2.46 5.31 3.05
CA TYR A 52 -1.63 5.35 4.24
C TYR A 52 -0.37 6.18 4.02
N ASP A 53 -0.08 7.04 4.99
CA ASP A 53 1.21 7.70 5.13
C ASP A 53 2.13 6.83 6.00
N TYR A 54 3.39 6.73 5.62
CA TYR A 54 4.39 5.87 6.27
C TYR A 54 5.80 6.44 6.06
N ASN A 55 6.70 6.17 7.01
CA ASN A 55 8.06 6.67 7.01
C ASN A 55 9.05 5.68 6.39
N ASP A 56 8.96 4.41 6.80
CA ASP A 56 9.92 3.37 6.46
C ASP A 56 9.29 2.28 5.61
N PHE A 57 8.16 1.71 6.06
CA PHE A 57 7.49 0.66 5.31
C PHE A 57 6.00 0.48 5.66
N ILE A 58 5.29 -0.08 4.69
CA ILE A 58 3.99 -0.73 4.88
C ILE A 58 4.17 -2.21 4.66
N GLU A 59 3.64 -3.04 5.54
CA GLU A 59 3.73 -4.48 5.47
C GLU A 59 2.35 -5.12 5.63
N LEU A 60 2.03 -6.05 4.73
CA LEU A 60 0.87 -6.92 4.83
C LEU A 60 1.32 -8.34 5.13
N ILE A 61 0.85 -8.87 6.26
CA ILE A 61 1.12 -10.24 6.70
C ILE A 61 -0.16 -11.05 6.52
N CYS A 62 -0.18 -11.92 5.52
CA CYS A 62 -1.36 -12.70 5.17
C CYS A 62 -1.33 -14.07 5.83
N LEU A 63 -2.31 -14.32 6.70
CA LEU A 63 -2.40 -15.57 7.47
C LEU A 63 -3.13 -16.63 6.65
N LYS A 64 -2.53 -17.82 6.54
CA LYS A 64 -2.99 -18.91 5.66
C LYS A 64 -4.39 -19.42 6.01
N ASN A 65 -4.67 -19.57 7.31
CA ASN A 65 -5.92 -20.16 7.80
C ASN A 65 -7.07 -19.15 7.92
N ARG A 66 -6.79 -17.86 7.73
CA ARG A 66 -7.75 -16.79 8.04
C ARG A 66 -8.31 -16.09 6.80
N GLY A 67 -7.64 -16.21 5.64
CA GLY A 67 -8.07 -15.57 4.40
C GLY A 67 -7.99 -14.04 4.40
N TYR A 68 -7.35 -13.46 5.42
CA TYR A 68 -7.11 -12.02 5.55
C TYR A 68 -5.67 -11.71 5.92
N CYS A 69 -5.28 -10.48 5.69
CA CYS A 69 -3.96 -9.96 5.98
C CYS A 69 -4.03 -8.89 7.07
N LEU A 70 -3.03 -8.91 7.93
CA LEU A 70 -2.78 -7.89 8.94
C LEU A 70 -1.98 -6.76 8.31
N LEU A 71 -2.35 -5.52 8.61
CA LEU A 71 -1.64 -4.33 8.15
C LEU A 71 -0.72 -3.81 9.26
N ASN A 72 0.57 -3.73 8.95
CA ASN A 72 1.61 -3.17 9.79
C ASN A 72 2.20 -1.93 9.10
N ILE A 73 2.22 -0.79 9.78
CA ILE A 73 2.79 0.46 9.25
C ILE A 73 3.85 0.93 10.23
N ASP A 74 5.10 0.96 9.77
CA ASP A 74 6.26 1.37 10.58
C ASP A 74 6.30 0.68 11.96
N GLY A 75 6.00 -0.62 11.99
CA GLY A 75 5.97 -1.44 13.22
C GLY A 75 4.65 -1.39 14.01
N ASN A 76 3.69 -0.56 13.61
CA ASN A 76 2.39 -0.45 14.26
C ASN A 76 1.31 -1.21 13.50
N PHE A 77 0.76 -2.26 14.13
CA PHE A 77 -0.38 -2.99 13.60
C PHE A 77 -1.66 -2.15 13.63
N LYS A 78 -2.37 -2.12 12.50
CA LYS A 78 -3.70 -1.54 12.39
C LYS A 78 -4.75 -2.62 12.61
N GLU A 79 -5.88 -2.24 13.20
CA GLU A 79 -7.00 -3.16 13.46
C GLU A 79 -7.69 -3.65 12.17
N ASN A 80 -7.53 -2.88 11.09
CA ASN A 80 -8.14 -3.20 9.79
C ASN A 80 -7.54 -4.47 9.19
N LYS A 81 -8.40 -5.47 8.96
CA LYS A 81 -8.09 -6.69 8.22
C LYS A 81 -8.32 -6.46 6.73
N ILE A 82 -7.38 -6.89 5.89
CA ILE A 82 -7.44 -6.73 4.43
C ILE A 82 -7.59 -8.09 3.75
N ASN A 83 -8.68 -8.29 3.02
CA ASN A 83 -8.89 -9.50 2.22
C ASN A 83 -8.45 -9.24 0.79
N LEU A 84 -7.39 -9.93 0.35
CA LEU A 84 -6.80 -9.74 -0.98
C LEU A 84 -7.33 -10.69 -2.05
N PHE A 85 -7.89 -11.82 -1.63
CA PHE A 85 -8.36 -12.85 -2.53
C PHE A 85 -9.81 -13.20 -2.22
N LYS A 86 -10.57 -13.52 -3.28
CA LYS A 86 -11.95 -14.00 -3.13
C LYS A 86 -11.99 -15.45 -2.63
N ASN A 87 -11.04 -16.26 -3.10
CA ASN A 87 -10.82 -17.65 -2.70
C ASN A 87 -9.47 -17.71 -1.96
N ASN A 88 -9.10 -18.83 -1.33
CA ASN A 88 -7.77 -19.00 -0.74
C ASN A 88 -6.83 -19.66 -1.79
N PRO A 89 -6.19 -18.90 -2.69
CA PRO A 89 -5.31 -19.50 -3.69
C PRO A 89 -4.07 -20.09 -3.03
N ASP A 90 -3.40 -20.98 -3.76
CA ASP A 90 -2.02 -21.33 -3.44
C ASP A 90 -1.11 -20.15 -3.79
N ILE A 91 -0.28 -19.73 -2.85
CA ILE A 91 0.58 -18.55 -2.98
C ILE A 91 2.01 -18.98 -2.76
N GLU A 92 2.83 -18.72 -3.76
CA GLU A 92 4.27 -18.86 -3.64
C GLU A 92 4.94 -17.51 -3.72
N VAL A 93 5.99 -17.32 -2.92
CA VAL A 93 6.76 -16.08 -2.94
C VAL A 93 8.19 -16.38 -3.33
N TYR A 94 8.74 -15.55 -4.20
CA TYR A 94 10.11 -15.63 -4.65
C TYR A 94 10.82 -14.30 -4.40
N ASN A 95 12.10 -14.35 -4.03
CA ASN A 95 12.93 -13.15 -4.04
C ASN A 95 13.36 -12.77 -5.48
N TYR A 96 14.03 -11.62 -5.65
CA TYR A 96 14.58 -11.22 -6.95
C TYR A 96 15.73 -12.11 -7.48
N LYS A 97 16.25 -13.02 -6.66
CA LYS A 97 17.15 -14.11 -7.09
C LYS A 97 16.39 -15.36 -7.52
N PHE A 98 15.06 -15.30 -7.59
CA PHE A 98 14.15 -16.38 -7.97
C PHE A 98 14.21 -17.60 -7.05
N GLN A 99 14.56 -17.40 -5.78
CA GLN A 99 14.52 -18.42 -4.75
C GLN A 99 13.20 -18.31 -4.00
N LYS A 100 12.55 -19.46 -3.76
CA LYS A 100 11.30 -19.52 -2.99
C LYS A 100 11.57 -19.10 -1.54
N ILE A 101 10.72 -18.22 -1.02
CA ILE A 101 10.75 -17.74 0.35
C ILE A 101 9.73 -18.54 1.16
N TYR A 102 10.17 -19.02 2.32
CA TYR A 102 9.32 -19.63 3.33
C TYR A 102 9.21 -18.69 4.52
N TYR A 103 8.01 -18.57 5.07
CA TYR A 103 7.75 -17.74 6.24
C TYR A 103 7.58 -18.62 7.47
N GLU A 104 8.19 -18.18 8.57
CA GLU A 104 7.94 -18.77 9.88
C GLU A 104 6.54 -18.39 10.39
N SER A 105 6.08 -19.10 11.42
CA SER A 105 4.82 -18.78 12.10
C SER A 105 4.85 -17.37 12.67
N PHE A 106 3.75 -16.65 12.49
CA PHE A 106 3.56 -15.31 13.04
C PHE A 106 3.09 -15.39 14.49
N ASN A 107 3.79 -14.65 15.36
CA ASN A 107 3.51 -14.57 16.78
C ASN A 107 3.41 -13.10 17.22
N ASN A 108 2.28 -12.71 17.81
CA ASN A 108 2.12 -11.47 18.56
C ASN A 108 1.13 -11.68 19.72
N LYS A 109 0.81 -10.61 20.47
CA LYS A 109 -0.09 -10.67 21.63
C LYS A 109 -1.51 -11.21 21.32
N THR A 110 -1.94 -11.14 20.05
CA THR A 110 -3.29 -11.50 19.60
C THR A 110 -3.31 -12.76 18.72
N TYR A 111 -2.23 -13.04 18.00
CA TYR A 111 -2.10 -14.13 17.05
C TYR A 111 -0.93 -15.00 17.49
N PHE A 112 -1.23 -16.21 17.96
CA PHE A 112 -0.22 -17.15 18.45
C PHE A 112 -0.11 -18.33 17.48
N ASN A 113 1.11 -18.57 17.01
CA ASN A 113 1.50 -19.66 16.12
C ASN A 113 0.66 -19.75 14.83
N GLU A 114 0.35 -18.60 14.21
CA GLU A 114 -0.43 -18.56 12.98
C GLU A 114 0.48 -18.75 11.76
N GLU A 115 0.14 -19.69 10.87
CA GLU A 115 0.88 -19.90 9.62
C GLU A 115 0.73 -18.70 8.68
N VAL A 116 1.86 -18.20 8.18
CA VAL A 116 1.91 -17.10 7.22
C VAL A 116 1.94 -17.66 5.81
N ASN A 117 1.01 -17.22 4.96
CA ASN A 117 1.00 -17.57 3.54
C ASN A 117 1.98 -16.70 2.75
N TYR A 118 1.98 -15.39 3.00
CA TYR A 118 3.00 -14.49 2.48
C TYR A 118 3.05 -13.15 3.21
N ILE A 119 4.16 -12.44 3.00
CA ILE A 119 4.36 -11.07 3.43
C ILE A 119 4.62 -10.17 2.21
N LEU A 120 3.81 -9.12 2.07
CA LEU A 120 4.06 -8.04 1.12
C LEU A 120 4.56 -6.82 1.89
N LYS A 121 5.87 -6.56 1.78
CA LYS A 121 6.49 -5.37 2.37
C LYS A 121 6.82 -4.36 1.28
N ILE A 122 6.29 -3.15 1.41
CA ILE A 122 6.56 -1.99 0.55
C ILE A 122 7.41 -1.02 1.36
N SER A 123 8.65 -0.79 0.92
CA SER A 123 9.56 0.15 1.55
C SER A 123 9.22 1.61 1.21
N LYS A 124 9.94 2.54 1.85
CA LYS A 124 9.93 3.98 1.52
C LYS A 124 10.26 4.26 0.05
N SER A 125 11.13 3.45 -0.58
CA SER A 125 11.42 3.53 -2.02
C SER A 125 10.26 3.02 -2.89
N LYS A 126 9.12 2.65 -2.29
CA LYS A 126 7.91 2.14 -2.93
C LYS A 126 8.14 0.82 -3.67
N SER A 127 9.23 0.11 -3.39
CA SER A 127 9.51 -1.23 -3.92
C SER A 127 9.17 -2.29 -2.89
N SER A 128 8.92 -3.51 -3.38
CA SER A 128 8.95 -4.73 -2.58
C SER A 128 10.05 -5.62 -3.12
N ASP A 129 10.64 -6.45 -2.27
CA ASP A 129 11.71 -7.39 -2.63
C ASP A 129 11.20 -8.73 -3.15
N ASN A 130 9.87 -8.85 -3.24
CA ASN A 130 9.18 -10.11 -3.47
C ASN A 130 8.43 -10.13 -4.81
N ILE A 131 8.45 -11.31 -5.44
CA ILE A 131 7.62 -11.73 -6.56
C ILE A 131 6.57 -12.68 -5.98
N ILE A 132 5.29 -12.40 -6.23
CA ILE A 132 4.18 -13.22 -5.72
C ILE A 132 3.60 -14.02 -6.87
N ALA A 133 3.54 -15.34 -6.74
CA ALA A 133 2.90 -16.24 -7.69
C ALA A 133 1.55 -16.71 -7.11
N LEU A 134 0.51 -16.70 -7.95
CA LEU A 134 -0.81 -17.24 -7.61
C LEU A 134 -1.09 -18.48 -8.44
N ASN A 135 -1.29 -19.61 -7.76
CA ASN A 135 -1.58 -20.93 -8.35
C ASN A 135 -0.62 -21.28 -9.52
N ASP A 136 0.64 -20.84 -9.44
CA ASP A 136 1.69 -20.98 -10.48
C ASP A 136 1.34 -20.45 -11.89
N LYS A 137 0.26 -19.70 -12.03
CA LYS A 137 -0.23 -19.19 -13.32
C LYS A 137 0.10 -17.72 -13.54
N GLU A 138 0.06 -16.96 -12.45
CA GLU A 138 0.16 -15.50 -12.51
C GLU A 138 1.22 -15.02 -11.53
N PHE A 139 2.18 -14.24 -12.03
CA PHE A 139 3.30 -13.72 -11.27
C PHE A 139 3.23 -12.20 -11.19
N PHE A 140 3.26 -11.65 -9.98
CA PHE A 140 3.13 -10.23 -9.70
C PHE A 140 4.45 -9.69 -9.17
N VAL A 141 5.00 -8.70 -9.88
CA VAL A 141 6.27 -8.03 -9.51
C VAL A 141 5.97 -6.60 -9.06
N PHE A 142 6.37 -6.29 -7.83
CA PHE A 142 6.11 -5.02 -7.16
C PHE A 142 7.36 -4.11 -7.19
N ASN A 143 7.69 -3.57 -8.37
CA ASN A 143 8.84 -2.67 -8.52
C ASN A 143 8.50 -1.23 -8.07
N SER A 144 9.50 -0.39 -7.80
CA SER A 144 9.28 1.02 -7.42
C SER A 144 8.66 1.88 -8.52
N LEU A 145 8.97 1.58 -9.79
CA LEU A 145 8.61 2.40 -10.95
C LEU A 145 7.10 2.42 -11.27
N TYR A 146 6.36 1.38 -10.89
CA TYR A 146 4.93 1.27 -11.21
C TYR A 146 4.08 1.32 -9.94
N GLN A 147 2.97 2.07 -9.96
CA GLN A 147 2.03 2.09 -8.84
C GLN A 147 1.26 0.77 -8.70
N LYS A 148 1.02 0.07 -9.81
CA LYS A 148 0.42 -1.27 -9.85
C LYS A 148 1.51 -2.32 -10.09
N PRO A 149 1.41 -3.50 -9.45
CA PRO A 149 2.32 -4.60 -9.75
C PRO A 149 2.21 -5.02 -11.21
N LYS A 150 3.34 -5.41 -11.77
CA LYS A 150 3.39 -5.91 -13.14
C LYS A 150 3.12 -7.40 -13.16
N LYS A 151 2.09 -7.80 -13.90
CA LYS A 151 1.68 -9.18 -14.10
C LYS A 151 2.50 -9.86 -15.20
N TYR A 152 2.90 -11.10 -14.95
CA TYR A 152 3.58 -11.98 -15.89
C TYR A 152 2.95 -13.37 -15.85
N LEU A 153 3.06 -14.11 -16.96
CA LEU A 153 2.53 -15.46 -17.09
C LEU A 153 3.55 -16.55 -16.74
N SER A 154 4.82 -16.19 -16.51
CA SER A 154 5.85 -17.15 -16.10
C SER A 154 7.04 -16.50 -15.40
N LEU A 155 7.64 -17.24 -14.48
CA LEU A 155 8.87 -16.84 -13.80
C LEU A 155 10.03 -16.65 -14.79
N GLN A 156 10.10 -17.48 -15.84
CA GLN A 156 11.13 -17.38 -16.88
C GLN A 156 11.08 -16.05 -17.64
N LYS A 157 9.86 -15.54 -17.94
CA LYS A 157 9.71 -14.22 -18.57
C LYS A 157 10.23 -13.10 -17.66
N ILE A 158 10.06 -13.25 -16.35
CA ILE A 158 10.62 -12.31 -15.38
C ILE A 158 12.15 -12.39 -15.39
N LYS A 159 12.73 -13.61 -15.29
CA LYS A 159 14.20 -13.84 -15.35
C LYS A 159 14.85 -13.16 -16.54
N LYS A 160 14.39 -13.48 -17.76
CA LYS A 160 14.92 -12.89 -19.01
C LYS A 160 14.89 -11.36 -18.99
N LYS A 161 13.82 -10.78 -18.44
CA LYS A 161 13.68 -9.33 -18.39
C LYS A 161 14.64 -8.67 -17.40
N PHE A 162 14.85 -9.29 -16.24
CA PHE A 162 15.83 -8.82 -15.27
C PHE A 162 17.26 -8.90 -15.82
N GLU A 163 17.62 -10.01 -16.48
CA GLU A 163 18.91 -10.17 -17.15
C GLU A 163 19.13 -9.13 -18.26
N ASN A 164 18.13 -8.93 -19.13
CA ASN A 164 18.21 -7.93 -20.19
C ASN A 164 18.41 -6.51 -19.64
N ASN A 165 17.71 -6.16 -18.56
CA ASN A 165 17.87 -4.85 -17.92
C ASN A 165 19.27 -4.70 -17.30
N LYS A 166 19.80 -5.76 -16.67
CA LYS A 166 21.16 -5.77 -16.11
C LYS A 166 22.21 -5.56 -17.21
N ASN A 167 22.08 -6.27 -18.33
CA ASN A 167 23.00 -6.15 -19.47
C ASN A 167 22.93 -4.75 -20.10
N ARG A 168 21.74 -4.14 -20.20
CA ARG A 168 21.60 -2.76 -20.70
C ARG A 168 22.28 -1.73 -19.81
N LEU A 169 22.24 -1.91 -18.48
CA LEU A 169 22.91 -1.03 -17.55
C LEU A 169 24.43 -1.18 -17.61
N LEU A 170 24.93 -2.43 -17.73
CA LEU A 170 26.35 -2.70 -17.90
C LEU A 170 26.91 -2.11 -19.19
N ASN A 171 26.14 -2.14 -20.27
CA ASN A 171 26.55 -1.61 -21.58
C ASN A 171 26.36 -0.09 -21.72
N ALA A 172 25.81 0.59 -20.71
CA ALA A 172 25.57 2.03 -20.71
C ALA A 172 26.59 2.82 -19.86
N ILE A 173 27.55 2.11 -19.25
CA ILE A 173 28.67 2.62 -18.46
C ILE A 173 29.95 2.41 -19.26
#